data_AF-A0A2A2Q6D2-F1
#
_entry.id   AF-A0A2A2Q6D2-F1
#
_cell.length_a   1.000
_cell.length_b   1.000
_cell.length_c   1.000
_cell.angle_alpha   90.00
_cell.angle_beta   90.00
_cell.angle_gamma   90.00
#
_symmetry.space_group_name_H-M   'P 1'
#
loop_
_entity.id
_entity.type
_entity.pdbx_description
1 polymer ?
#
loop_
_entity_poly.entity_id
_entity_poly.type
_entity_poly.pdbx_seq_one_letter_code
_entity_poly.pdbx_strand_id
1 'polypeptide(L)'
;MKASSCCKGGSSEPAEVKAEPSCCGESSSKRPDYLLWGSMLLFVGGMAVHFLFPAAPKWLMTYGHSCAELFGRAWWGLLFGMVAVAVIGRFPRELVSAVLGKGGTVSGLFRAVGAGVMLDLCNHGILMVGMGLYKRGASLGQTIAFLIASPWNSLSLTLILAALIGWKWMFAFILLSAIVAIVTGWIVDRLVTAGKIPANPNATDLPVGYRIGPAFKGVLASLKPGWLNYLKLAREGLAGSRMVLRWILFGFVLTALIRALVPEASFANWFGPTIAGLFLTLLATTLIEV
;
A
#
# COMPACT_ATOMS: atom_id res chain seq x y z
N MET A 1 -59.72 -11.94 -27.28
CA MET A 1 -59.50 -11.60 -28.71
C MET A 1 -58.01 -11.65 -29.00
N LYS A 2 -57.60 -12.29 -30.11
CA LYS A 2 -56.27 -12.29 -30.78
C LYS A 2 -55.02 -12.55 -29.87
N ALA A 3 -54.27 -13.65 -30.01
CA ALA A 3 -53.42 -14.07 -31.15
C ALA A 3 -52.22 -13.10 -31.38
N SER A 4 -50.97 -13.52 -31.61
CA SER A 4 -50.37 -14.88 -31.74
C SER A 4 -48.87 -14.78 -32.11
N SER A 5 -48.09 -15.87 -31.97
CA SER A 5 -46.97 -16.27 -32.88
C SER A 5 -45.68 -15.40 -32.89
N CYS A 6 -44.43 -15.84 -33.13
CA CYS A 6 -43.66 -17.12 -33.14
C CYS A 6 -42.15 -16.74 -33.25
N CYS A 7 -41.11 -17.59 -33.24
CA CYS A 7 -40.91 -19.05 -33.10
C CYS A 7 -39.54 -19.27 -32.40
N LYS A 8 -39.36 -20.27 -31.53
CA LYS A 8 -38.68 -21.56 -31.81
C LYS A 8 -37.45 -21.55 -32.73
N GLY A 9 -36.32 -22.01 -32.17
CA GLY A 9 -35.12 -22.49 -32.85
C GLY A 9 -34.03 -22.71 -31.79
N GLY A 10 -33.52 -23.92 -31.59
CA GLY A 10 -32.66 -24.23 -30.43
C GLY A 10 -31.48 -25.13 -30.75
N SER A 11 -30.43 -25.01 -29.94
CA SER A 11 -29.36 -26.00 -29.75
C SER A 11 -28.46 -25.61 -28.57
N SER A 12 -27.98 -26.62 -27.82
CA SER A 12 -26.86 -26.61 -26.86
C SER A 12 -26.91 -25.65 -25.64
N GLU A 13 -27.11 -26.27 -24.48
CA GLU A 13 -26.67 -25.90 -23.13
C GLU A 13 -25.14 -25.56 -23.03
N PRO A 14 -24.64 -24.87 -21.97
CA PRO A 14 -24.99 -25.14 -20.57
C PRO A 14 -25.29 -23.95 -19.63
N ALA A 15 -26.17 -24.25 -18.66
CA ALA A 15 -26.28 -23.69 -17.31
C ALA A 15 -25.84 -22.23 -17.08
N GLU A 16 -26.81 -21.32 -17.09
CA GLU A 16 -26.68 -20.03 -16.40
C GLU A 16 -26.42 -20.26 -14.91
N VAL A 17 -25.20 -19.97 -14.45
CA VAL A 17 -24.91 -19.77 -13.03
C VAL A 17 -25.71 -18.56 -12.58
N LYS A 18 -26.76 -18.80 -11.77
CA LYS A 18 -27.55 -17.74 -11.15
C LYS A 18 -26.61 -16.77 -10.43
N ALA A 19 -26.58 -15.52 -10.89
CA ALA A 19 -25.86 -14.47 -10.20
C ALA A 19 -26.54 -14.21 -8.85
N GLU A 20 -25.91 -14.63 -7.76
CA GLU A 20 -26.30 -14.19 -6.43
C GLU A 20 -26.15 -12.66 -6.33
N PRO A 21 -27.06 -11.97 -5.61
CA PRO A 21 -27.08 -10.52 -5.60
C PRO A 21 -25.81 -9.95 -4.97
N SER A 22 -25.18 -9.01 -5.68
CA SER A 22 -24.03 -8.24 -5.20
C SER A 22 -24.26 -7.68 -3.80
N CYS A 23 -23.48 -8.17 -2.82
CA CYS A 23 -23.37 -7.56 -1.49
C CYS A 23 -22.69 -6.18 -1.49
N CYS A 24 -22.28 -5.66 -2.66
CA CYS A 24 -21.75 -4.32 -2.85
C CYS A 24 -22.82 -3.41 -3.47
N GLY A 25 -23.91 -3.18 -2.73
CA GLY A 25 -24.88 -2.13 -3.05
C GLY A 25 -24.32 -0.75 -2.73
N GLU A 26 -24.29 0.14 -3.73
CA GLU A 26 -24.00 1.56 -3.52
C GLU A 26 -25.16 2.25 -2.78
N SER A 27 -25.08 2.34 -1.44
CA SER A 27 -25.63 3.44 -0.61
C SER A 27 -25.55 3.08 0.88
N SER A 28 -24.82 3.87 1.69
CA SER A 28 -25.21 4.18 3.09
C SER A 28 -24.22 5.14 3.78
N SER A 29 -24.61 6.40 3.95
CA SER A 29 -24.07 7.40 4.90
C SER A 29 -22.57 7.73 4.87
N LYS A 30 -22.24 9.04 4.82
CA LYS A 30 -20.90 9.56 5.15
C LYS A 30 -20.65 9.44 6.67
N ARG A 31 -20.43 8.22 7.18
CA ARG A 31 -19.98 8.05 8.58
C ARG A 31 -18.62 8.76 8.73
N PRO A 32 -18.47 9.70 9.69
CA PRO A 32 -17.16 10.27 9.95
C PRO A 32 -16.22 9.15 10.40
N ASP A 33 -14.97 9.22 9.96
CA ASP A 33 -13.99 8.16 10.19
C ASP A 33 -13.41 8.32 11.60
N TYR A 34 -14.17 7.85 12.60
CA TYR A 34 -13.87 8.05 14.02
C TYR A 34 -12.48 7.55 14.41
N LEU A 35 -11.96 6.50 13.76
CA LEU A 35 -10.60 6.02 14.04
C LEU A 35 -9.55 7.03 13.56
N LEU A 36 -9.71 7.59 12.36
CA LEU A 36 -8.82 8.63 11.83
C LEU A 36 -8.89 9.91 12.67
N TRP A 37 -10.09 10.41 12.96
CA TRP A 37 -10.26 11.67 13.71
C TRP A 37 -9.85 11.52 15.18
N GLY A 38 -10.17 10.40 15.83
CA GLY A 38 -9.77 10.12 17.21
C GLY A 38 -8.25 9.93 17.36
N SER A 39 -7.62 9.13 16.49
CA SER A 39 -6.16 8.97 16.51
C SER A 39 -5.44 10.27 16.14
N MET A 40 -5.95 11.04 15.18
CA MET A 40 -5.42 12.38 14.85
C MET A 40 -5.51 13.34 16.04
N LEU A 41 -6.63 13.38 16.77
CA LEU A 41 -6.80 14.24 17.94
C LEU A 41 -5.83 13.85 19.07
N LEU A 42 -5.72 12.55 19.38
CA LEU A 42 -4.79 12.04 20.39
C LEU A 42 -3.33 12.32 20.01
N PHE A 43 -2.97 12.08 18.75
CA PHE A 43 -1.62 12.33 18.22
C PHE A 43 -1.25 13.83 18.27
N VAL A 44 -2.14 14.71 17.82
CA VAL A 44 -1.94 16.17 17.91
C VAL A 44 -1.88 16.62 19.36
N GLY A 45 -2.67 16.02 20.26
CA GLY A 45 -2.59 16.26 21.70
C GLY A 45 -1.23 15.87 22.29
N GLY A 46 -0.70 14.70 21.94
CA GLY A 46 0.64 14.27 22.35
C GLY A 46 1.75 15.19 21.81
N MET A 47 1.64 15.58 20.54
CA MET A 47 2.57 16.52 19.93
C MET A 47 2.50 17.91 20.59
N ALA A 48 1.30 18.36 20.99
CA ALA A 48 1.12 19.58 21.76
C ALA A 48 1.75 19.49 23.16
N VAL A 49 1.61 18.36 23.88
CA VAL A 49 2.30 18.14 25.16
C VAL A 49 3.81 18.34 25.02
N HIS A 50 4.42 17.74 23.99
CA HIS A 50 5.86 17.82 23.76
C HIS A 50 6.38 19.26 23.60
N PHE A 51 5.62 20.13 22.95
CA PHE A 51 6.03 21.52 22.70
C PHE A 51 5.56 22.54 23.74
N LEU A 52 4.41 22.32 24.39
CA LEU A 52 3.78 23.31 25.29
C LEU A 52 3.93 23.01 26.78
N PHE A 53 4.18 21.76 27.18
CA PHE A 53 4.12 21.33 28.58
C PHE A 53 5.37 20.57 29.04
N PRO A 54 6.55 21.21 29.12
CA PRO A 54 7.81 20.56 29.50
C PRO A 54 7.85 20.01 30.94
N ALA A 55 6.88 20.38 31.79
CA ALA A 55 6.73 19.91 33.17
C ALA A 55 5.58 18.88 33.36
N ALA A 56 5.10 18.26 32.28
CA ALA A 56 4.05 17.24 32.36
C ALA A 56 4.52 15.96 33.10
N PRO A 57 3.59 15.14 33.64
CA PRO A 57 3.93 13.87 34.29
C PRO A 57 4.66 12.91 33.35
N LYS A 58 5.55 12.07 33.90
CA LYS A 58 6.50 11.23 33.12
C LYS A 58 5.85 10.46 31.97
N TRP A 59 4.71 9.78 32.18
CA TRP A 59 4.03 9.04 31.10
C TRP A 59 3.66 9.97 29.94
N LEU A 60 3.12 11.15 30.25
CA LEU A 60 2.58 12.07 29.25
C LEU A 60 3.72 12.73 28.45
N MET A 61 4.86 12.98 29.09
CA MET A 61 6.11 13.36 28.41
C MET A 61 6.63 12.25 27.49
N THR A 62 6.69 10.99 27.94
CA THR A 62 7.10 9.84 27.10
C THR A 62 6.16 9.64 25.92
N TYR A 63 4.85 9.82 26.13
CA TYR A 63 3.83 9.78 25.08
C TYR A 63 4.08 10.87 24.03
N GLY A 64 4.18 12.13 24.45
CA GLY A 64 4.37 13.27 23.54
C GLY A 64 5.69 13.20 22.78
N HIS A 65 6.79 12.84 23.45
CA HIS A 65 8.09 12.62 22.81
C HIS A 65 8.02 11.47 21.79
N SER A 66 7.36 10.35 22.12
CA SER A 66 7.19 9.23 21.18
C SER A 66 6.39 9.63 19.93
N CYS A 67 5.31 10.42 20.09
CA CYS A 67 4.56 10.96 18.95
C CYS A 67 5.44 11.85 18.05
N ALA A 68 6.23 12.75 18.65
CA ALA A 68 7.15 13.63 17.91
C ALA A 68 8.29 12.86 17.21
N GLU A 69 8.90 11.87 17.88
CA GLU A 69 9.95 10.99 17.33
C GLU A 69 9.43 10.20 16.12
N LEU A 70 8.26 9.56 16.26
CA LEU A 70 7.63 8.79 15.18
C LEU A 70 7.24 9.67 14.00
N PHE A 71 6.70 10.87 14.26
CA PHE A 71 6.42 11.86 13.21
C PHE A 71 7.69 12.26 12.46
N GLY A 72 8.73 12.65 13.20
CA GLY A 72 10.01 13.13 12.67
C GLY A 72 10.72 12.11 11.77
N ARG A 73 10.55 10.81 12.05
CA ARG A 73 11.06 9.73 11.18
C ARG A 73 10.17 9.43 9.97
N ALA A 74 8.84 9.57 10.08
CA ALA A 74 7.92 9.09 9.06
C ALA A 74 7.45 10.16 8.05
N TRP A 75 7.44 11.44 8.41
CA TRP A 75 6.75 12.49 7.65
C TRP A 75 7.23 12.63 6.20
N TRP A 76 8.53 12.49 5.93
CA TRP A 76 9.08 12.49 4.56
C TRP A 76 8.48 11.37 3.70
N GLY A 77 8.46 10.13 4.21
CA GLY A 77 7.90 8.98 3.50
C GLY A 77 6.39 9.10 3.28
N LEU A 78 5.67 9.66 4.26
CA LEU A 78 4.25 9.98 4.13
C LEU A 78 4.00 11.03 3.05
N LEU A 79 4.81 12.09 3.01
CA LEU A 79 4.73 13.16 2.02
C LEU A 79 5.01 12.63 0.61
N PHE A 80 6.11 11.89 0.42
CA PHE A 80 6.45 11.29 -0.87
C PHE A 80 5.37 10.30 -1.35
N GLY A 81 4.86 9.44 -0.46
CA GLY A 81 3.76 8.52 -0.80
C GLY A 81 2.46 9.23 -1.18
N MET A 82 2.10 10.32 -0.49
CA MET A 82 0.92 11.12 -0.81
C MET A 82 1.07 11.85 -2.16
N VAL A 83 2.25 12.41 -2.44
CA VAL A 83 2.57 13.02 -3.74
C VAL A 83 2.54 11.97 -4.85
N ALA A 84 3.13 10.79 -4.62
CA ALA A 84 3.12 9.70 -5.58
C ALA A 84 1.69 9.19 -5.88
N VAL A 85 0.82 9.09 -4.88
CA VAL A 85 -0.61 8.79 -5.07
C VAL A 85 -1.33 9.87 -5.87
N ALA A 86 -1.06 11.15 -5.61
CA ALA A 86 -1.63 12.25 -6.39
C ALA A 86 -1.18 12.20 -7.87
N VAL A 87 0.11 11.93 -8.11
CA VAL A 87 0.70 11.80 -9.45
C VAL A 87 0.13 10.59 -10.19
N ILE A 88 0.12 9.40 -9.58
CA ILE A 88 -0.50 8.17 -10.14
C ILE A 88 -2.01 8.38 -10.35
N GLY A 89 -2.64 9.23 -9.53
CA GLY A 89 -4.00 9.72 -9.69
C GLY A 89 -4.28 10.40 -11.05
N ARG A 90 -3.25 10.89 -11.74
CA ARG A 90 -3.34 11.48 -13.09
C ARG A 90 -3.00 10.53 -14.23
N PHE A 91 -2.43 9.34 -13.96
CA PHE A 91 -2.10 8.37 -15.00
C PHE A 91 -3.38 7.68 -15.50
N PRO A 92 -3.71 7.69 -16.80
CA PRO A 92 -4.84 6.91 -17.31
C PRO A 92 -4.59 5.40 -17.09
N ARG A 93 -5.65 4.59 -16.95
CA ARG A 93 -5.52 3.15 -16.61
C ARG A 93 -4.73 2.41 -17.69
N GLU A 94 -4.96 2.80 -18.93
CA GLU A 94 -4.30 2.34 -20.15
C GLU A 94 -2.79 2.66 -20.15
N LEU A 95 -2.37 3.78 -19.54
CA LEU A 95 -0.94 4.07 -19.39
C LEU A 95 -0.30 3.18 -18.33
N VAL A 96 -0.98 2.92 -17.21
CA VAL A 96 -0.47 2.02 -16.17
C VAL A 96 -0.38 0.59 -16.70
N SER A 97 -1.40 0.08 -17.40
CA SER A 97 -1.35 -1.26 -18.01
C SER A 97 -0.35 -1.36 -19.17
N ALA A 98 -0.11 -0.29 -19.95
CA ALA A 98 0.95 -0.27 -20.96
C ALA A 98 2.37 -0.32 -20.37
N VAL A 99 2.60 0.42 -19.28
CA VAL A 99 3.91 0.49 -18.61
C VAL A 99 4.19 -0.76 -17.78
N LEU A 100 3.26 -1.19 -16.93
CA LEU A 100 3.41 -2.44 -16.17
C LEU A 100 3.28 -3.69 -17.06
N GLY A 101 2.64 -3.60 -18.22
CA GLY A 101 2.35 -4.76 -19.07
C GLY A 101 1.11 -5.53 -18.61
N LYS A 102 0.62 -6.44 -19.47
CA LYS A 102 -0.59 -7.23 -19.23
C LYS A 102 -0.47 -8.05 -17.93
N GLY A 103 -1.46 -7.93 -17.05
CA GLY A 103 -1.55 -8.70 -15.80
C GLY A 103 -1.58 -10.21 -16.06
N GLY A 104 -1.09 -11.01 -15.10
CA GLY A 104 -0.95 -12.46 -15.27
C GLY A 104 0.22 -12.90 -16.16
N THR A 105 1.00 -11.97 -16.72
CA THR A 105 2.17 -12.29 -17.54
C THR A 105 3.48 -12.14 -16.77
N VAL A 106 4.44 -13.03 -17.04
CA VAL A 106 5.78 -12.98 -16.43
C VAL A 106 6.49 -11.67 -16.76
N SER A 107 6.39 -11.18 -18.00
CA SER A 107 6.96 -9.87 -18.40
C SER A 107 6.38 -8.72 -17.58
N GLY A 108 5.06 -8.74 -17.33
CA GLY A 108 4.41 -7.73 -16.51
C GLY A 108 4.83 -7.79 -15.03
N LEU A 109 5.26 -8.95 -14.56
CA LEU A 109 5.73 -9.16 -13.21
C LEU A 109 7.19 -8.69 -13.01
N PHE A 110 8.08 -8.97 -13.96
CA PHE A 110 9.42 -8.39 -14.00
C PHE A 110 9.38 -6.85 -14.02
N ARG A 111 8.44 -6.25 -14.77
CA ARG A 111 8.21 -4.80 -14.78
C ARG A 111 7.75 -4.26 -13.43
N ALA A 112 6.82 -4.95 -12.76
CA ALA A 112 6.34 -4.56 -11.43
C ALA A 112 7.45 -4.66 -10.36
N VAL A 113 8.24 -5.73 -10.37
CA VAL A 113 9.38 -5.91 -9.46
C VAL A 113 10.47 -4.88 -9.73
N GLY A 114 10.83 -4.63 -10.99
CA GLY A 114 11.79 -3.58 -11.36
C GLY A 114 11.33 -2.18 -10.94
N ALA A 115 10.04 -1.87 -11.08
CA ALA A 115 9.45 -0.63 -10.55
C ALA A 115 9.51 -0.57 -9.02
N GLY A 116 9.33 -1.69 -8.33
CA GLY A 116 9.48 -1.78 -6.86
C GLY A 116 10.91 -1.50 -6.42
N VAL A 117 11.90 -2.19 -6.99
CA VAL A 117 13.34 -2.01 -6.69
C VAL A 117 13.81 -0.58 -6.96
N MET A 118 13.28 0.10 -7.98
CA MET A 118 13.61 1.49 -8.28
C MET A 118 12.88 2.51 -7.40
N LEU A 119 11.70 2.17 -6.88
CA LEU A 119 10.91 3.01 -5.99
C LEU A 119 11.16 2.62 -4.53
N ASP A 120 12.33 2.98 -4.02
CA ASP A 120 12.64 2.89 -2.59
C ASP A 120 11.75 3.87 -1.79
N LEU A 121 10.68 3.32 -1.22
CA LEU A 121 9.76 4.02 -0.35
C LEU A 121 9.60 3.18 0.92
N CYS A 122 9.53 3.84 2.07
CA CYS A 122 9.19 3.15 3.32
C CYS A 122 7.82 2.45 3.21
N ASN A 123 7.58 1.42 4.03
CA ASN A 123 6.32 0.67 4.18
C ASN A 123 5.06 1.54 3.90
N HIS A 124 4.99 2.69 4.56
CA HIS A 124 3.86 3.61 4.48
C HIS A 124 3.69 4.25 3.09
N GLY A 125 4.80 4.65 2.46
CA GLY A 125 4.82 5.22 1.12
C GLY A 125 4.54 4.18 0.04
N ILE A 126 5.16 3.00 0.14
CA ILE A 126 4.98 1.95 -0.86
C ILE A 126 3.57 1.36 -0.85
N LEU A 127 2.95 1.21 0.33
CA LEU A 127 1.55 0.78 0.45
C LEU A 127 0.60 1.76 -0.27
N MET A 128 0.81 3.06 -0.05
CA MET A 128 0.05 4.12 -0.74
C MET A 128 0.20 4.02 -2.26
N VAL A 129 1.43 3.87 -2.77
CA VAL A 129 1.71 3.72 -4.21
C VAL A 129 1.11 2.44 -4.79
N GLY A 130 1.25 1.30 -4.10
CA GLY A 130 0.68 0.02 -4.51
C GLY A 130 -0.85 0.06 -4.59
N MET A 131 -1.52 0.70 -3.62
CA MET A 131 -2.97 0.96 -3.69
C MET A 131 -3.35 1.87 -4.87
N GLY A 132 -2.49 2.83 -5.23
CA GLY A 132 -2.65 3.67 -6.43
C GLY A 132 -2.59 2.84 -7.71
N LEU A 133 -1.55 2.00 -7.86
CA LEU A 133 -1.37 1.09 -9.00
C LEU A 133 -2.54 0.09 -9.12
N TYR A 134 -2.99 -0.49 -8.00
CA TYR A 134 -4.13 -1.39 -7.96
C TYR A 134 -5.43 -0.71 -8.45
N LYS A 135 -5.74 0.49 -7.96
CA LYS A 135 -6.89 1.30 -8.42
C LYS A 135 -6.80 1.71 -9.90
N ARG A 136 -5.62 1.60 -10.51
CA ARG A 136 -5.36 1.89 -11.94
C ARG A 136 -5.29 0.65 -12.83
N GLY A 137 -5.52 -0.54 -12.27
CA GLY A 137 -5.68 -1.78 -13.05
C GLY A 137 -4.47 -2.71 -13.08
N ALA A 138 -3.44 -2.51 -12.25
CA ALA A 138 -2.38 -3.51 -12.05
C ALA A 138 -2.97 -4.83 -11.51
N SER A 139 -2.44 -5.99 -11.91
CA SER A 139 -2.91 -7.27 -11.35
C SER A 139 -2.60 -7.39 -9.85
N LEU A 140 -3.25 -8.33 -9.17
CA LEU A 140 -2.93 -8.64 -7.77
C LEU A 140 -1.49 -9.15 -7.66
N GLY A 141 -1.04 -10.05 -8.54
CA GLY A 141 0.34 -10.53 -8.56
C GLY A 141 1.36 -9.41 -8.79
N GLN A 142 1.11 -8.51 -9.76
CA GLN A 142 1.94 -7.32 -10.00
C GLN A 142 1.98 -6.40 -8.77
N THR A 143 0.84 -6.16 -8.13
CA THR A 143 0.76 -5.29 -6.94
C THR A 143 1.51 -5.89 -5.75
N ILE A 144 1.33 -7.19 -5.48
CA ILE A 144 2.02 -7.88 -4.39
C ILE A 144 3.54 -7.96 -4.64
N ALA A 145 3.96 -8.30 -5.86
CA ALA A 145 5.38 -8.35 -6.20
C ALA A 145 6.06 -6.98 -6.10
N PHE A 146 5.36 -5.91 -6.50
CA PHE A 146 5.81 -4.53 -6.29
C PHE A 146 5.96 -4.17 -4.80
N LEU A 147 4.96 -4.51 -3.98
CA LEU A 147 4.96 -4.25 -2.53
C LEU A 147 6.05 -5.04 -1.78
N ILE A 148 6.41 -6.25 -2.23
CA ILE A 148 7.51 -7.04 -1.66
C ILE A 148 8.87 -6.48 -2.12
N ALA A 149 9.02 -6.24 -3.43
CA ALA A 149 10.32 -5.92 -4.03
C ALA A 149 10.92 -4.59 -3.56
N SER A 150 10.09 -3.58 -3.27
CA SER A 150 10.55 -2.25 -2.87
C SER A 150 11.21 -2.20 -1.48
N PRO A 151 10.52 -2.50 -0.37
CA PRO A 151 11.12 -2.40 0.97
C PRO A 151 12.27 -3.39 1.18
N TRP A 152 12.23 -4.55 0.52
CA TRP A 152 13.34 -5.50 0.54
C TRP A 152 14.60 -4.99 -0.17
N ASN A 153 14.48 -4.11 -1.18
CA ASN A 153 15.61 -3.62 -1.97
C ASN A 153 15.87 -2.12 -1.79
N SER A 154 15.64 -1.59 -0.59
CA SER A 154 15.92 -0.19 -0.30
C SER A 154 17.37 0.19 -0.62
N LEU A 155 17.57 1.41 -1.14
CA LEU A 155 18.88 1.96 -1.46
C LEU A 155 19.74 2.06 -0.20
N SER A 156 19.12 2.36 0.95
CA SER A 156 19.80 2.39 2.24
C SER A 156 20.37 1.02 2.63
N LEU A 157 19.57 -0.05 2.51
CA LEU A 157 20.02 -1.41 2.83
C LEU A 157 21.08 -1.89 1.84
N THR A 158 20.90 -1.65 0.54
CA THR A 158 21.85 -2.08 -0.49
C THR A 158 23.20 -1.35 -0.39
N LEU A 159 23.22 -0.06 -0.06
CA LEU A 159 24.45 0.69 0.22
C LEU A 159 25.18 0.18 1.47
N ILE A 160 24.47 -0.08 2.56
CA ILE A 160 25.05 -0.66 3.79
C ILE A 160 25.62 -2.05 3.51
N LEU A 161 24.89 -2.88 2.76
CA LEU A 161 25.31 -4.22 2.37
C LEU A 161 26.55 -4.20 1.47
N ALA A 162 26.63 -3.27 0.52
CA ALA A 162 27.80 -3.04 -0.32
C ALA A 162 29.03 -2.60 0.48
N ALA A 163 28.85 -1.74 1.49
CA ALA A 163 29.92 -1.23 2.33
C ALA A 163 30.46 -2.26 3.34
N LEU A 164 29.58 -3.08 3.93
CA LEU A 164 29.95 -4.02 5.01
C LEU A 164 30.33 -5.42 4.51
N ILE A 165 29.65 -5.94 3.48
CA ILE A 165 29.77 -7.35 3.04
C ILE A 165 30.26 -7.43 1.58
N GLY A 166 30.14 -6.35 0.81
CA GLY A 166 30.71 -6.19 -0.51
C GLY A 166 29.74 -6.45 -1.67
N TRP A 167 30.08 -5.88 -2.82
CA TRP A 167 29.26 -5.84 -4.04
C TRP A 167 28.71 -7.20 -4.50
N LYS A 168 29.49 -8.29 -4.37
CA LYS A 168 29.05 -9.64 -4.77
C LYS A 168 27.80 -10.09 -3.98
N TRP A 169 27.81 -9.91 -2.67
CA TRP A 169 26.69 -10.28 -1.80
C TRP A 169 25.52 -9.31 -1.93
N MET A 170 25.78 -8.02 -2.17
CA MET A 170 24.73 -7.05 -2.50
C MET A 170 23.94 -7.48 -3.74
N PHE A 171 24.60 -7.79 -4.86
CA PHE A 171 23.90 -8.24 -6.07
C PHE A 171 23.20 -9.59 -5.89
N ALA A 172 23.80 -10.53 -5.15
CA ALA A 172 23.16 -11.81 -4.84
C ALA A 172 21.86 -11.62 -4.02
N PHE A 173 21.88 -10.72 -3.03
CA PHE A 173 20.71 -10.39 -2.23
C PHE A 173 19.60 -9.75 -3.06
N ILE A 174 19.92 -8.75 -3.90
CA ILE A 174 18.96 -8.08 -4.80
C ILE A 174 18.35 -9.08 -5.80
N LEU A 175 19.15 -10.01 -6.32
CA LEU A 175 18.66 -11.03 -7.24
C LEU A 175 17.71 -12.01 -6.54
N LEU A 176 18.08 -12.50 -5.35
CA LEU A 176 17.28 -13.45 -4.58
C LEU A 176 15.96 -12.83 -4.10
N SER A 177 16.00 -11.58 -3.60
CA SER A 177 14.81 -10.83 -3.18
C SER A 177 13.85 -10.59 -4.35
N ALA A 178 14.38 -10.24 -5.53
CA ALA A 178 13.59 -10.09 -6.75
C ALA A 178 12.98 -11.42 -7.22
N ILE A 179 13.71 -12.54 -7.14
CA ILE A 179 13.17 -13.87 -7.44
C ILE A 179 12.01 -14.21 -6.50
N VAL A 180 12.13 -13.97 -5.19
CA VAL A 180 11.03 -14.19 -4.23
C VAL A 180 9.81 -13.33 -4.56
N ALA A 181 10.00 -12.05 -4.89
CA ALA A 181 8.89 -11.17 -5.29
C ALA A 181 8.18 -11.66 -6.57
N ILE A 182 8.95 -12.12 -7.58
CA ILE A 182 8.41 -12.71 -8.81
C ILE A 182 7.67 -14.02 -8.53
N VAL A 183 8.23 -14.93 -7.72
CA VAL A 183 7.59 -16.21 -7.40
C VAL A 183 6.28 -15.98 -6.64
N THR A 184 6.26 -15.12 -5.63
CA THR A 184 5.05 -14.81 -4.85
C THR A 184 3.98 -14.15 -5.71
N GLY A 185 4.33 -13.16 -6.54
CA GLY A 185 3.37 -12.53 -7.45
C GLY A 185 2.82 -13.50 -8.51
N TRP A 186 3.64 -14.43 -9.00
CA TRP A 186 3.22 -15.46 -9.95
C TRP A 186 2.25 -16.47 -9.30
N ILE A 187 2.51 -16.86 -8.04
CA ILE A 187 1.58 -17.69 -7.26
C ILE A 187 0.23 -16.96 -7.10
N VAL A 188 0.23 -15.67 -6.78
CA VAL A 188 -1.00 -14.87 -6.65
C VAL A 188 -1.78 -14.80 -7.98
N ASP A 189 -1.12 -14.47 -9.10
CA ASP A 189 -1.80 -14.44 -10.41
C ASP A 189 -2.31 -15.84 -10.84
N ARG A 190 -1.64 -16.93 -10.42
CA ARG A 190 -2.13 -18.31 -10.61
C ARG A 190 -3.33 -18.65 -9.73
N LEU A 191 -3.38 -18.18 -8.48
CA LEU A 191 -4.54 -18.33 -7.59
C LEU A 191 -5.77 -17.56 -8.09
N VAL A 192 -5.55 -16.38 -8.69
CA VAL A 192 -6.61 -15.61 -9.37
C VAL A 192 -7.13 -16.36 -10.59
N THR A 193 -6.23 -16.87 -11.45
CA THR A 193 -6.62 -17.66 -12.64
C THR A 193 -7.33 -18.97 -12.27
N ALA A 194 -7.01 -19.56 -11.11
CA ALA A 194 -7.68 -20.73 -10.55
C ALA A 194 -9.00 -20.41 -9.82
N GLY A 195 -9.48 -19.15 -9.86
CA GLY A 195 -10.73 -18.73 -9.24
C GLY A 195 -10.75 -18.71 -7.70
N LYS A 196 -9.60 -18.89 -7.04
CA LYS A 196 -9.49 -18.89 -5.56
C LYS A 196 -9.44 -17.48 -4.95
N ILE A 197 -9.09 -16.48 -5.75
CA ILE A 197 -8.99 -15.07 -5.36
C ILE A 197 -9.64 -14.22 -6.46
N PRO A 198 -10.49 -13.22 -6.14
CA PRO A 198 -11.10 -12.37 -7.16
C PRO A 198 -10.03 -11.57 -7.93
N ALA A 199 -10.20 -11.45 -9.24
CA ALA A 199 -9.36 -10.58 -10.07
C ALA A 199 -9.59 -9.09 -9.73
N ASN A 200 -8.65 -8.21 -10.08
CA ASN A 200 -8.82 -6.76 -9.89
C ASN A 200 -9.92 -6.23 -10.84
N PRO A 201 -11.05 -5.71 -10.33
CA PRO A 201 -12.13 -5.17 -11.17
C PRO A 201 -11.77 -3.86 -11.88
N ASN A 202 -10.61 -3.26 -11.57
CA ASN A 202 -10.12 -2.05 -12.24
C ASN A 202 -9.20 -2.33 -13.43
N ALA A 203 -8.90 -3.61 -13.72
CA ALA A 203 -8.10 -3.99 -14.87
C ALA A 203 -8.80 -3.60 -16.19
N THR A 204 -8.04 -3.03 -17.12
CA THR A 204 -8.52 -2.61 -18.45
C THR A 204 -7.58 -3.14 -19.52
N ASP A 205 -8.11 -3.85 -20.50
CA ASP A 205 -7.34 -4.28 -21.67
C ASP A 205 -6.88 -3.07 -22.51
N LEU A 206 -5.73 -3.23 -23.15
CA LEU A 206 -5.11 -2.19 -23.96
C LEU A 206 -5.74 -2.15 -25.36
N PRO A 207 -6.17 -0.99 -25.86
CA PRO A 207 -6.60 -0.86 -27.25
C PRO A 207 -5.43 -1.12 -28.20
N VAL A 208 -5.70 -1.79 -29.32
CA VAL A 208 -4.69 -2.20 -30.30
C VAL A 208 -3.96 -0.97 -30.85
N GLY A 209 -2.63 -0.94 -30.71
CA GLY A 209 -1.80 0.18 -31.17
C GLY A 209 -1.64 1.36 -30.17
N TYR A 210 -2.01 1.20 -28.90
CA TYR A 210 -1.85 2.24 -27.87
C TYR A 210 -0.42 2.81 -27.79
N ARG A 211 -0.29 4.14 -27.89
CA ARG A 211 1.00 4.84 -27.84
C ARG A 211 1.21 5.51 -26.48
N ILE A 212 2.27 5.12 -25.77
CA ILE A 212 2.65 5.64 -24.44
C ILE A 212 2.98 7.14 -24.48
N GLY A 213 3.70 7.60 -25.52
CA GLY A 213 4.21 8.99 -25.61
C GLY A 213 3.14 10.09 -25.49
N PRO A 214 2.07 10.07 -26.31
CA PRO A 214 0.98 11.05 -26.20
C PRO A 214 0.28 11.04 -24.83
N ALA A 215 0.04 9.85 -24.26
CA ALA A 215 -0.57 9.71 -22.94
C ALA A 215 0.32 10.31 -21.84
N PHE A 216 1.62 10.03 -21.87
CA PHE A 216 2.59 10.59 -20.93
C PHE A 216 2.69 12.12 -21.06
N LYS A 217 2.65 12.67 -22.28
CA LYS A 217 2.60 14.12 -22.52
C LYS A 217 1.32 14.75 -21.94
N GLY A 218 0.19 14.04 -22.02
CA GLY A 218 -1.07 14.44 -21.36
C GLY A 218 -0.97 14.48 -19.84
N VAL A 219 -0.36 13.46 -19.23
CA VAL A 219 -0.07 13.44 -17.78
C VAL A 219 0.80 14.63 -17.39
N LEU A 220 1.91 14.87 -18.09
CA LEU A 220 2.83 15.98 -17.81
C LEU A 220 2.15 17.36 -17.98
N ALA A 221 1.27 17.51 -18.97
CA ALA A 221 0.46 18.72 -19.12
C ALA A 221 -0.56 18.91 -17.98
N SER A 222 -1.04 17.83 -17.35
CA SER A 222 -1.92 17.89 -16.17
C SER A 222 -1.18 18.22 -14.87
N LEU A 223 0.15 18.04 -14.85
CA LEU A 223 1.05 18.33 -13.72
C LEU A 223 1.66 19.74 -13.77
N LYS A 224 1.19 20.61 -14.68
CA LYS A 224 1.70 21.98 -14.82
C LYS A 224 1.71 22.74 -13.47
N PRO A 225 2.77 23.52 -13.19
CA PRO A 225 2.89 24.30 -11.97
C PRO A 225 1.79 25.37 -11.90
N GLY A 226 1.17 25.50 -10.74
CA GLY A 226 0.14 26.49 -10.47
C GLY A 226 -0.55 26.22 -9.15
N TRP A 227 -0.75 27.25 -8.33
CA TRP A 227 -1.26 27.12 -6.94
C TRP A 227 -2.54 26.30 -6.82
N LEU A 228 -3.52 26.57 -7.70
CA LEU A 228 -4.78 25.81 -7.78
C LEU A 228 -4.58 24.33 -8.13
N ASN A 229 -3.59 24.00 -8.99
CA ASN A 229 -3.29 22.62 -9.34
C ASN A 229 -2.52 21.91 -8.22
N TYR A 230 -1.61 22.60 -7.52
CA TYR A 230 -0.94 22.06 -6.33
C TYR A 230 -1.93 21.78 -5.19
N LEU A 231 -2.85 22.69 -4.91
CA LEU A 231 -3.90 22.46 -3.91
C LEU A 231 -4.83 21.30 -4.31
N LYS A 232 -5.13 21.16 -5.61
CA LYS A 232 -5.88 20.02 -6.14
C LYS A 232 -5.10 18.71 -6.01
N LEU A 233 -3.81 18.68 -6.33
CA LEU A 233 -2.91 17.53 -6.13
C LEU A 233 -2.83 17.12 -4.66
N ALA A 234 -2.63 18.08 -3.75
CA ALA A 234 -2.59 17.83 -2.32
C ALA A 234 -3.91 17.22 -1.81
N ARG A 235 -5.06 17.72 -2.30
CA ARG A 235 -6.38 17.18 -1.95
C ARG A 235 -6.63 15.79 -2.56
N GLU A 236 -6.22 15.55 -3.81
CA GLU A 236 -6.31 14.24 -4.48
C GLU A 236 -5.43 13.20 -3.77
N GLY A 237 -4.19 13.56 -3.45
CA GLY A 237 -3.26 12.75 -2.64
C GLY A 237 -3.82 12.43 -1.27
N LEU A 238 -4.17 13.46 -0.47
CA LEU A 238 -4.70 13.27 0.88
C LEU A 238 -5.98 12.42 0.92
N ALA A 239 -6.89 12.60 -0.04
CA ALA A 239 -8.09 11.78 -0.17
C ALA A 239 -7.77 10.33 -0.54
N GLY A 240 -6.81 10.09 -1.44
CA GLY A 240 -6.34 8.75 -1.81
C GLY A 240 -5.61 8.03 -0.68
N SER A 241 -4.79 8.77 0.08
CA SER A 241 -3.97 8.31 1.20
C SER A 241 -4.74 8.13 2.51
N ARG A 242 -5.97 8.66 2.62
CA ARG A 242 -6.76 8.67 3.87
C ARG A 242 -6.87 7.30 4.54
N MET A 243 -7.07 6.24 3.77
CA MET A 243 -7.17 4.86 4.29
C MET A 243 -5.87 4.40 4.95
N VAL A 244 -4.72 4.78 4.41
CA VAL A 244 -3.40 4.42 4.96
C VAL A 244 -3.07 5.29 6.17
N LEU A 245 -3.30 6.60 6.08
CA LEU A 245 -3.10 7.53 7.20
C LEU A 245 -3.91 7.16 8.45
N ARG A 246 -5.13 6.64 8.28
CA ARG A 246 -5.96 6.13 9.37
C ARG A 246 -5.25 5.07 10.22
N TRP A 247 -4.61 4.09 9.58
CA TRP A 247 -3.93 3.01 10.29
C TRP A 247 -2.59 3.46 10.86
N ILE A 248 -1.88 4.34 10.16
CA ILE A 248 -0.58 4.87 10.61
C ILE A 248 -0.74 5.75 11.85
N LEU A 249 -1.70 6.68 11.85
CA LEU A 249 -1.95 7.53 13.02
C LEU A 249 -2.43 6.71 14.22
N PHE A 250 -3.27 5.70 13.99
CA PHE A 250 -3.64 4.73 15.02
C PHE A 250 -2.41 4.00 15.57
N GLY A 251 -1.53 3.49 14.69
CA GLY A 251 -0.27 2.84 15.07
C GLY A 251 0.65 3.74 15.88
N PHE A 252 0.84 5.00 15.49
CA PHE A 252 1.67 5.95 16.23
C PHE A 252 1.11 6.23 17.64
N VAL A 253 -0.20 6.42 17.76
CA VAL A 253 -0.87 6.58 19.06
C VAL A 253 -0.70 5.31 19.91
N LEU A 254 -0.90 4.13 19.33
CA LEU A 254 -0.77 2.85 20.03
C LEU A 254 0.67 2.62 20.52
N THR A 255 1.68 2.79 19.66
CA THR A 255 3.10 2.67 20.04
C THR A 255 3.49 3.67 21.11
N ALA A 256 3.04 4.93 21.00
CA ALA A 256 3.32 5.96 22.01
C ALA A 256 2.63 5.66 23.35
N LEU A 257 1.39 5.13 23.34
CA LEU A 257 0.69 4.68 24.56
C LEU A 257 1.40 3.48 25.20
N ILE A 258 1.82 2.48 24.42
CA ILE A 258 2.56 1.32 24.93
C ILE A 258 3.86 1.78 25.60
N ARG A 259 4.64 2.64 24.96
CA ARG A 259 5.88 3.21 25.53
C ARG A 259 5.64 4.07 26.78
N ALA A 260 4.49 4.73 26.88
CA ALA A 260 4.14 5.55 28.03
C ALA A 260 3.63 4.75 29.23
N LEU A 261 2.91 3.64 28.99
CA LEU A 261 2.22 2.87 30.01
C LEU A 261 2.98 1.60 30.46
N VAL A 262 3.86 1.04 29.62
CA VAL A 262 4.59 -0.20 29.91
C VAL A 262 6.06 0.12 30.23
N PRO A 263 6.53 -0.11 31.47
CA PRO A 263 7.93 0.12 31.85
C PRO A 263 8.90 -0.81 31.10
N GLU A 264 10.08 -0.29 30.77
CA GLU A 264 11.15 -1.05 30.09
C GLU A 264 11.58 -2.32 30.87
N ALA A 265 11.54 -2.27 32.20
CA ALA A 265 11.81 -3.42 33.06
C ALA A 265 10.81 -4.57 32.86
N SER A 266 9.56 -4.29 32.49
CA SER A 266 8.56 -5.33 32.17
C SER A 266 8.89 -6.02 30.85
N PHE A 267 9.33 -5.28 29.84
CA PHE A 267 9.80 -5.86 28.57
C PHE A 267 11.01 -6.78 28.76
N ALA A 268 11.99 -6.37 29.58
CA ALA A 268 13.17 -7.19 29.88
C ALA A 268 12.84 -8.53 30.57
N ASN A 269 11.79 -8.55 31.40
CA ASN A 269 11.32 -9.76 32.07
C ASN A 269 10.49 -10.68 31.15
N TRP A 270 9.66 -10.12 30.27
CA TRP A 270 8.78 -10.89 29.37
C TRP A 270 9.51 -11.38 28.11
N PHE A 271 10.37 -10.55 27.52
CA PHE A 271 11.09 -10.81 26.26
C PHE A 271 12.61 -10.96 26.50
N GLY A 272 13.01 -11.35 27.71
CA GLY A 272 14.41 -11.59 28.06
C GLY A 272 15.04 -12.77 27.31
N PRO A 273 16.36 -12.99 27.46
CA PRO A 273 17.14 -13.99 26.72
C PRO A 273 16.89 -15.43 27.21
N THR A 274 15.62 -15.86 27.20
CA THR A 274 15.17 -17.20 27.54
C THR A 274 14.41 -17.80 26.36
N ILE A 275 14.29 -19.13 26.31
CA ILE A 275 13.50 -19.81 25.27
C ILE A 275 12.03 -19.33 25.29
N ALA A 276 11.46 -19.14 26.48
CA ALA A 276 10.12 -18.59 26.65
C ALA A 276 10.01 -17.15 26.09
N GLY A 277 10.99 -16.30 26.38
CA GLY A 277 11.07 -14.93 25.84
C GLY A 277 11.20 -14.89 24.31
N LEU A 278 11.95 -15.83 23.71
CA LEU A 278 12.03 -15.97 22.25
C LEU A 278 10.68 -16.34 21.64
N PHE A 279 10.00 -17.36 22.16
CA PHE A 279 8.67 -17.75 21.67
C PHE A 279 7.62 -16.66 21.89
N LEU A 280 7.66 -15.95 23.02
CA LEU A 280 6.78 -14.82 23.28
C LEU A 280 7.06 -13.66 22.31
N THR A 281 8.33 -13.39 22.00
CA THR A 281 8.72 -12.39 20.99
C THR A 281 8.16 -12.75 19.63
N LEU A 282 8.36 -13.98 19.15
CA LEU A 282 7.86 -14.45 17.85
C LEU A 282 6.32 -14.37 17.78
N LEU A 283 5.63 -14.78 18.84
CA LEU A 283 4.16 -14.73 18.91
C LEU A 283 3.65 -13.28 18.95
N ALA A 284 4.28 -12.41 19.74
CA ALA A 284 3.93 -11.00 19.80
C ALA A 284 4.19 -10.29 18.46
N THR A 285 5.34 -10.52 17.83
CA THR A 285 5.63 -9.99 16.48
C THR A 285 4.59 -10.46 15.47
N THR A 286 4.26 -11.76 15.45
CA THR A 286 3.26 -12.31 14.52
C THR A 286 1.87 -11.70 14.74
N LEU A 287 1.48 -11.39 15.98
CA LEU A 287 0.20 -10.72 16.29
C LEU A 287 0.20 -9.21 16.01
N ILE A 288 1.37 -8.56 15.98
CA ILE A 288 1.52 -7.12 15.71
C ILE A 288 1.70 -6.84 14.21
N GLU A 289 2.19 -7.81 13.44
CA GLU A 289 2.47 -7.71 12.00
C GLU A 289 1.27 -8.09 11.11
N VAL A 290 0.18 -8.60 11.70
CA VAL A 290 -1.09 -8.99 11.05
C VAL A 290 -2.18 -7.92 11.22
#